data_AF-A0A413BFQ1-F1
#
_entry.id   AF-A0A413BFQ1-F1
#
_cell.length_a   1.000
_cell.length_b   1.000
_cell.length_c   1.000
_cell.angle_alpha   90.00
_cell.angle_beta   90.00
_cell.angle_gamma   90.00
#
_symmetry.space_group_name_H-M   'P 1'
#
loop_
_entity.id
_entity.type
_entity.pdbx_description
1 polymer ?
#
loop_
_entity_poly.entity_id
_entity_poly.type
_entity_poly.pdbx_seq_one_letter_code
_entity_poly.pdbx_strand_id
1 'polypeptide(L)' 'MINMDKIVICKQCGRPEYWGEMRWLSGKCTCRNCYRANWQDENKALYEWDDLDGPRPTMDEYEKQEKEARE' A
#
# COMPACT_ATOMS: atom_id res chain seq x y z
N MET A 1 17.57 6.12 11.04
CA MET A 1 16.84 4.88 10.69
C MET A 1 15.62 5.33 9.92
N ILE A 2 15.52 4.98 8.64
CA ILE A 2 14.39 5.42 7.79
C ILE A 2 13.21 4.53 8.19
N ASN A 3 12.19 5.09 8.85
CA ASN A 3 10.96 4.37 9.22
C ASN A 3 10.18 4.00 7.95
N MET A 4 10.59 2.91 7.30
CA MET A 4 9.89 2.30 6.17
C MET A 4 8.56 1.67 6.60
N ASP A 5 8.38 1.46 7.91
CA ASP A 5 7.21 0.83 8.53
C ASP A 5 6.04 1.80 8.75
N LYS A 6 6.11 3.05 8.28
CA LYS A 6 4.99 3.98 8.43
C LYS A 6 3.77 3.44 7.69
N ILE A 7 2.72 3.14 8.42
CA ILE A 7 1.45 2.67 7.87
C ILE A 7 0.67 3.89 7.38
N VAL A 8 0.16 3.78 6.17
CA VAL A 8 -0.64 4.81 5.49
C VAL A 8 -1.90 4.20 4.90
N ILE A 9 -2.96 5.00 4.80
CA ILE A 9 -4.20 4.57 4.17
C ILE A 9 -4.17 4.90 2.68
N CYS A 10 -4.42 3.89 1.85
CA CYS A 10 -4.55 4.09 0.41
C CYS A 10 -5.77 4.96 0.10
N LYS A 11 -5.57 6.07 -0.62
CA LYS A 11 -6.65 6.98 -1.03
C LYS A 11 -7.63 6.38 -2.04
N GLN A 12 -7.26 5.28 -2.70
CA GLN A 12 -8.09 4.65 -3.74
C GLN A 12 -9.01 3.55 -3.18
N CYS A 13 -8.52 2.71 -2.25
CA CYS A 13 -9.31 1.60 -1.70
C CYS A 13 -9.57 1.70 -0.19
N GLY A 14 -9.00 2.69 0.51
CA GLY A 14 -9.17 2.88 1.95
C GLY A 14 -8.47 1.84 2.83
N ARG A 15 -7.63 0.96 2.25
CA ARG A 15 -6.91 -0.06 3.00
C ARG A 15 -5.55 0.47 3.51
N PRO A 16 -5.11 0.01 4.70
CA PRO A 16 -3.79 0.32 5.22
C PRO A 16 -2.71 -0.40 4.41
N GLU A 17 -1.59 0.27 4.21
CA GLU A 17 -0.43 -0.20 3.47
C GLU A 17 0.83 0.45 4.06
N TYR A 18 1.98 -0.22 4.00
CA TYR A 18 3.23 0.43 4.38
C TYR A 18 3.62 1.50 3.36
N TRP A 19 4.03 2.67 3.83
CA TRP A 19 4.49 3.78 2.98
C TRP A 19 5.67 3.35 2.10
N GLY A 20 6.59 2.54 2.63
CA GLY A 20 7.71 1.98 1.87
C GLY A 20 7.29 1.01 0.77
N GLU A 21 6.11 0.39 0.92
CA GLU A 21 5.54 -0.59 -0.03
C GLU A 21 4.57 0.04 -1.03
N MET A 22 4.32 1.34 -0.95
CA MET A 22 3.49 2.04 -1.94
C MET A 22 4.15 2.02 -3.32
N ARG A 23 3.35 1.77 -4.36
CA ARG A 23 3.82 1.67 -5.74
C ARG A 23 3.33 2.86 -6.56
N TRP A 24 4.18 3.27 -7.50
CA TRP A 24 3.88 4.33 -8.45
C TRP A 24 3.59 3.73 -9.81
N LEU A 25 2.44 4.05 -10.38
CA LEU A 25 2.07 3.67 -11.74
C LEU A 25 1.43 4.87 -12.42
N SER A 26 1.96 5.26 -13.58
CA SER A 26 1.40 6.33 -14.42
C SER A 26 1.15 7.64 -13.64
N GLY A 27 2.08 8.00 -12.74
CA GLY A 27 2.02 9.20 -11.90
C GLY A 27 1.09 9.10 -10.68
N LYS A 28 0.45 7.95 -10.44
CA LYS A 28 -0.39 7.70 -9.26
C LYS A 28 0.37 6.87 -8.24
N CYS A 29 0.43 7.36 -7.00
CA CYS A 29 0.94 6.60 -5.86
C CYS A 29 -0.22 5.82 -5.22
N THR A 30 -0.19 4.49 -5.34
CA THR A 30 -1.29 3.60 -4.91
C THR A 30 -0.76 2.43 -4.09
N CYS A 31 -1.64 1.75 -3.36
CA CYS A 31 -1.26 0.53 -2.64
C CYS A 31 -1.00 -0.62 -3.60
N ARG A 32 -0.39 -1.70 -3.09
CA ARG A 32 -0.03 -2.88 -3.90
C ARG A 32 -1.22 -3.49 -4.64
N ASN A 33 -2.40 -3.53 -4.00
CA ASN A 33 -3.63 -4.02 -4.66
C ASN A 33 -4.11 -3.10 -5.79
N CYS A 34 -4.15 -1.79 -5.55
CA CYS A 34 -4.60 -0.83 -6.55
C CYS A 34 -3.62 -0.73 -7.71
N TYR A 35 -2.32 -0.86 -7.43
CA TYR A 35 -1.28 -1.01 -8.44
C TYR A 35 -1.53 -2.23 -9.33
N ARG A 36 -1.76 -3.41 -8.73
CA ARG A 36 -2.08 -4.64 -9.47
C ARG A 36 -3.31 -4.45 -10.35
N ALA A 37 -4.37 -3.81 -9.84
CA ALA A 37 -5.58 -3.55 -10.60
C ALA A 37 -5.33 -2.59 -11.77
N ASN A 38 -4.60 -1.49 -11.53
CA ASN A 38 -4.31 -0.49 -12.55
C ASN A 38 -3.35 -1.02 -13.61
N TRP A 39 -2.37 -1.86 -13.23
CA TRP A 39 -1.49 -2.53 -14.19
C TRP A 39 -2.27 -3.49 -15.09
N GLN A 40 -3.18 -4.28 -14.53
CA GLN A 40 -4.04 -5.18 -15.31
C GLN A 40 -4.97 -4.41 -16.23
N ASP A 41 -5.47 -3.25 -15.81
CA ASP A 41 -6.30 -2.41 -16.66
C ASP A 41 -5.51 -1.77 -17.82
N GLU A 42 -4.27 -1.31 -17.57
CA GLU A 42 -3.40 -0.73 -18.59
C GLU A 42 -2.85 -1.78 -19.57
N ASN A 43 -2.42 -2.94 -19.08
CA ASN A 43 -1.80 -3.99 -19.90
C ASN A 43 -2.84 -4.98 -20.48
N LYS A 44 -4.08 -4.95 -20.00
CA LYS A 44 -5.15 -5.92 -20.34
C LYS A 44 -4.74 -7.38 -20.14
N ALA A 45 -3.77 -7.62 -19.26
CA ALA A 45 -3.22 -8.93 -18.91
C ALA A 45 -3.32 -9.16 -17.41
N LEU A 46 -3.41 -10.42 -16.98
CA LEU A 46 -3.40 -10.77 -15.56
C LEU A 46 -2.00 -10.54 -14.98
N TYR A 47 -1.95 -9.97 -13.78
CA TYR A 47 -0.69 -9.80 -13.07
C TYR A 47 -0.32 -11.13 -12.41
N GLU A 48 0.70 -11.79 -12.96
CA GLU A 48 1.16 -13.13 -12.56
C GLU A 48 2.27 -13.10 -11.50
N TRP A 49 2.78 -11.93 -11.13
CA TRP A 49 3.85 -11.81 -10.13
C TRP A 49 3.30 -11.70 -8.70
N ASP A 50 3.96 -12.40 -7.77
CA ASP A 50 3.63 -12.42 -6.34
C ASP A 50 4.44 -11.42 -5.51
N ASP A 51 5.19 -10.51 -6.14
CA ASP A 51 6.03 -9.49 -5.50
C ASP A 51 5.23 -8.48 -4.66
N LEU A 52 3.90 -8.52 -4.76
CA LEU A 52 2.95 -7.65 -4.08
C LEU A 52 2.22 -8.35 -2.91
N ASP A 53 2.51 -9.62 -2.65
CA ASP A 53 1.85 -10.44 -1.61
C ASP A 53 2.66 -10.50 -0.30
N GLY A 54 3.41 -9.43 -0.01
CA GLY A 54 4.11 -9.28 1.26
C GLY A 54 3.17 -8.99 2.44
N PRO A 55 3.70 -9.01 3.68
CA PRO A 55 2.93 -8.70 4.87
C PRO A 55 2.28 -7.33 4.75
N ARG A 56 1.01 -7.24 5.13
CA ARG A 56 0.21 -6.02 5.08
C ARG A 56 -0.11 -5.58 6.49
N PRO A 57 0.00 -4.27 6.77
CA PRO A 57 -0.42 -3.78 8.05
C PRO A 57 -1.93 -3.93 8.20
N THR A 58 -2.36 -4.15 9.42
CA THR A 58 -3.77 -4.15 9.79
C THR A 58 -4.24 -2.74 10.13
N MET A 59 -5.56 -2.54 10.17
CA MET A 59 -6.13 -1.27 10.65
C MET A 59 -5.76 -1.02 12.11
N ASP A 60 -5.70 -2.07 12.92
CA ASP A 60 -5.32 -1.96 14.34
C ASP A 60 -3.89 -1.45 14.52
N GLU A 61 -2.95 -1.90 13.68
CA GLU A 61 -1.56 -1.39 13.70
C GLU A 61 -1.49 0.08 13.26
N TYR A 62 -2.30 0.48 12.28
CA TYR A 62 -2.41 1.89 11.89
C TYR A 62 -2.93 2.76 13.05
N GLU A 63 -4.00 2.33 13.71
CA GLU A 63 -4.57 3.05 14.87
C GLU A 63 -3.58 3.15 16.03
N LYS A 64 -2.81 2.08 16.28
CA LYS A 64 -1.75 2.08 17.29
C LYS A 64 -0.66 3.10 16.94
N GLN A 65 -0.20 3.14 15.69
CA GLN A 65 0.77 4.14 15.23
C GLN A 65 0.25 5.57 15.42
N GLU A 66 -0.99 5.85 15.05
CA GLU A 66 -1.59 7.18 15.21
C GLU A 66 -1.73 7.58 16.68
N LYS A 67 -1.99 6.61 17.56
CA LYS A 67 -2.02 6.83 19.01
C LYS A 67 -0.62 7.14 19.56
N GLU A 68 0.38 6.32 19.23
CA GLU A 68 1.77 6.53 19.63
C GLU A 68 2.36 7.84 19.09
N ALA A 69 1.92 8.30 17.91
CA ALA A 69 2.35 9.58 17.35
C ALA A 69 1.71 10.81 18.03
N ARG A 70 0.63 10.62 18.78
CA ARG A 70 -0.12 11.69 19.47
C ARG A 70 0.28 11.85 20.94
N GLU A 71 0.85 10.81 21.54
CA GLU A 71 1.41 10.81 22.91
C GLU A 71 2.84 11.38 22.94
#